data_AF-A0A7S1LQW6-F1
#
_entry.id   AF-A0A7S1LQW6-F1
#
_cell.length_a   1.000
_cell.length_b   1.000
_cell.length_c   1.000
_cell.angle_alpha   90.00
_cell.angle_beta   90.00
_cell.angle_gamma   90.00
#
_symmetry.space_group_name_H-M   'P 1'
#
loop_
_entity.id
_entity.type
_entity.pdbx_description
1 polymer ?
#
loop_
_entity_poly.entity_id
_entity_poly.type
_entity_poly.pdbx_seq_one_letter_code
_entity_poly.pdbx_strand_id
1 'polypeptide(L)'
;GEHGEHGEEGEEEEHEFMFTNSDVQVAWMLLGSVSFVMGLLYLVNWRDDDIRRYTWKIISTTISIFLAVLLFQGFNEVLMLVVAGFGEKTIALFQILHCTVYIVVLQFTIAFVSGAICEDAVNLDEEVWVINDALREDNGEAVPPAMLNRIRRLEKRRSAYEDEDGLEIPVIKVKKELDSRTLTMQCSARLLAHMAGFACINSGGTMQNLSIFRHRPLLTLVPLFITQIFIMAVFSCFGFLRRWLIEARKSKAGGMGRRAVMYDEEVFEAENDISALSSSFLLVQVFRFALTGVL
;
A
#
# COMPACT_ATOMS: atom_id res chain seq x y z
N GLY A 1 -53.97 -57.74 -43.33
CA GLY A 1 -53.39 -58.53 -42.24
C GLY A 1 -52.41 -57.62 -41.55
N GLU A 2 -52.74 -57.24 -40.32
CA GLU A 2 -51.96 -56.43 -39.40
C GLU A 2 -50.67 -57.15 -38.95
N HIS A 3 -49.88 -56.44 -38.13
CA HIS A 3 -48.65 -56.81 -37.38
C HIS A 3 -47.34 -56.34 -38.04
N GLY A 4 -46.49 -55.55 -37.38
CA GLY A 4 -46.57 -54.96 -36.04
C GLY A 4 -45.45 -53.93 -35.86
N GLU A 5 -45.78 -52.83 -35.19
CA GLU A 5 -44.81 -51.87 -34.66
C GLU A 5 -44.19 -52.48 -33.40
N HIS A 6 -42.89 -52.74 -33.43
CA HIS A 6 -42.08 -52.85 -32.22
C HIS A 6 -41.33 -51.53 -32.06
N GLY A 7 -41.67 -50.81 -30.99
CA GLY A 7 -40.96 -49.61 -30.57
C GLY A 7 -39.52 -49.95 -30.24
N GLU A 8 -38.60 -49.20 -30.83
CA GLU A 8 -37.24 -49.07 -30.35
C GLU A 8 -37.30 -48.20 -29.09
N GLU A 9 -37.17 -48.85 -27.93
CA GLU A 9 -36.79 -48.17 -26.70
C GLU A 9 -35.40 -47.57 -26.94
N GLY A 10 -35.35 -46.24 -27.09
CA GLY A 10 -34.10 -45.51 -27.10
C GLY A 10 -33.42 -45.71 -25.76
N GLU A 11 -32.35 -46.50 -25.76
CA GLU A 11 -31.35 -46.47 -24.71
C GLU A 11 -30.83 -45.02 -24.65
N GLU A 12 -31.24 -44.27 -23.63
CA GLU A 12 -30.57 -43.04 -23.25
C GLU A 12 -29.13 -43.43 -22.89
N GLU A 13 -28.21 -43.29 -23.85
CA GLU A 13 -26.78 -43.29 -23.58
C GLU A 13 -26.55 -42.20 -22.53
N GLU A 14 -26.41 -42.60 -21.27
CA GLU A 14 -25.80 -41.77 -20.24
C GLU A 14 -24.41 -41.41 -20.77
N HIS A 15 -24.31 -40.24 -21.41
CA HIS A 15 -23.04 -39.61 -21.66
C HIS A 15 -22.40 -39.39 -20.29
N GLU A 16 -21.59 -40.35 -19.84
CA GLU A 16 -20.64 -40.16 -18.75
C GLU A 16 -19.80 -38.94 -19.13
N PHE A 17 -20.15 -37.79 -18.56
CA PHE A 17 -19.35 -36.59 -18.64
C PHE A 17 -18.01 -36.92 -17.97
N MET A 18 -17.05 -37.37 -18.76
CA MET A 18 -15.67 -37.54 -18.35
C MET A 18 -15.13 -36.16 -17.99
N PHE A 19 -15.19 -35.82 -16.70
CA PHE A 19 -14.64 -34.57 -16.20
C PHE A 19 -13.15 -34.50 -16.53
N THR A 20 -12.77 -33.43 -17.23
CA THR A 20 -11.37 -33.18 -17.56
C THR A 20 -10.65 -32.73 -16.29
N ASN A 21 -9.34 -32.95 -16.19
CA ASN A 21 -8.53 -32.43 -15.08
C ASN A 21 -8.68 -30.90 -14.90
N SER A 22 -8.93 -30.16 -15.98
CA SER A 22 -9.25 -28.73 -15.93
C SER A 22 -10.56 -28.44 -15.21
N ASP A 23 -11.58 -29.28 -15.37
CA ASP A 23 -12.91 -29.08 -14.78
C ASP A 23 -12.84 -29.25 -13.27
N VAL A 24 -12.05 -30.24 -12.82
CA VAL A 24 -11.74 -30.44 -11.40
C VAL A 24 -10.96 -29.27 -10.83
N GLN A 25 -9.97 -28.74 -11.55
CA GLN A 25 -9.20 -27.55 -11.13
C GLN A 25 -10.11 -26.32 -11.00
N VAL A 26 -10.97 -26.07 -11.99
CA VAL A 26 -11.93 -24.96 -11.96
C VAL A 26 -12.91 -25.11 -10.80
N ALA A 27 -13.42 -26.31 -10.55
CA ALA A 27 -14.31 -26.58 -9.41
C ALA A 27 -13.63 -26.27 -8.07
N TRP A 28 -12.38 -26.71 -7.86
CA TRP A 28 -11.63 -26.40 -6.65
C TRP A 28 -11.29 -24.91 -6.50
N MET A 29 -10.95 -24.22 -7.60
CA MET A 29 -10.71 -22.78 -7.57
C MET A 29 -11.98 -21.99 -7.24
N LEU A 30 -13.12 -22.38 -7.81
CA LEU A 30 -14.42 -21.76 -7.51
C LEU A 30 -14.82 -22.00 -6.06
N LEU A 31 -14.77 -23.24 -5.57
CA LEU A 31 -15.07 -23.55 -4.18
C LEU A 31 -14.17 -22.76 -3.22
N GLY A 32 -12.86 -22.75 -3.48
CA GLY A 32 -11.88 -22.01 -2.67
C GLY A 32 -12.15 -20.50 -2.66
N SER A 33 -12.43 -19.90 -3.82
CA SER A 33 -12.71 -18.46 -3.91
C SER A 33 -14.01 -18.07 -3.19
N VAL A 34 -15.09 -18.84 -3.33
CA VAL A 34 -16.36 -18.58 -2.64
C VAL A 34 -16.18 -18.73 -1.13
N SER A 35 -15.54 -19.81 -0.67
CA SER A 35 -15.23 -20.00 0.76
C SER A 35 -14.36 -18.89 1.32
N PHE A 36 -13.37 -18.42 0.56
CA PHE A 36 -12.51 -17.31 0.96
C PHE A 36 -13.27 -15.99 1.07
N VAL A 37 -14.10 -15.65 0.06
CA VAL A 37 -14.91 -14.42 0.07
C VAL A 37 -15.91 -14.44 1.21
N MET A 38 -16.59 -15.57 1.45
CA MET A 38 -17.50 -15.72 2.58
C MET A 38 -16.77 -15.61 3.93
N GLY A 39 -15.57 -16.19 4.04
CA GLY A 39 -14.71 -16.05 5.21
C GLY A 39 -14.30 -14.60 5.48
N LEU A 40 -13.94 -13.84 4.43
CA LEU A 40 -13.64 -12.41 4.55
C LEU A 40 -14.84 -11.60 5.00
N LEU A 41 -16.02 -11.82 4.40
CA LEU A 41 -17.26 -11.12 4.81
C LEU A 41 -17.60 -11.39 6.28
N TYR A 42 -17.37 -12.61 6.74
CA TYR A 42 -17.58 -12.98 8.13
C TYR A 42 -16.60 -12.28 9.09
N LEU A 43 -15.30 -12.24 8.76
CA LEU A 43 -14.30 -11.54 9.57
C LEU A 43 -14.50 -10.02 9.60
N VAL A 44 -14.91 -9.43 8.47
CA VAL A 44 -15.21 -8.00 8.35
C VAL A 44 -16.44 -7.60 9.18
N ASN A 45 -17.39 -8.51 9.38
CA ASN A 45 -18.60 -8.27 10.19
C ASN A 45 -18.54 -8.95 11.57
N TRP A 46 -17.34 -9.30 12.04
CA TRP A 46 -17.19 -9.93 13.34
C TRP A 46 -17.62 -9.00 14.48
N ARG A 47 -18.18 -9.58 15.55
CA ARG A 47 -18.76 -8.86 16.71
C ARG A 47 -17.73 -8.06 17.49
N ASP A 48 -16.49 -8.54 17.52
CA ASP A 48 -15.35 -7.87 18.14
C ASP A 48 -14.80 -6.77 17.21
N ASP A 49 -14.76 -5.55 17.74
CA ASP A 49 -14.31 -4.36 17.03
C ASP A 49 -12.82 -4.44 16.64
N ASP A 50 -11.99 -5.11 17.44
CA ASP A 50 -10.56 -5.26 17.16
C ASP A 50 -10.35 -6.17 15.95
N ILE A 51 -11.05 -7.32 15.91
CA ILE A 51 -10.97 -8.25 14.77
C ILE A 51 -11.41 -7.56 13.49
N ARG A 52 -12.50 -6.79 13.54
CA ARG A 52 -12.98 -6.02 12.38
C ARG A 52 -11.93 -5.00 11.92
N ARG A 53 -11.35 -4.24 12.84
CA ARG A 53 -10.33 -3.23 12.54
C ARG A 53 -9.07 -3.85 11.91
N TYR A 54 -8.55 -4.94 12.48
CA TYR A 54 -7.39 -5.63 11.93
C TYR A 54 -7.70 -6.25 10.57
N THR A 55 -8.90 -6.81 10.40
CA THR A 55 -9.34 -7.36 9.10
C THR A 55 -9.35 -6.28 8.03
N TRP A 56 -9.96 -5.12 8.28
CA TRP A 56 -9.93 -3.99 7.34
C TRP A 56 -8.52 -3.49 7.06
N LYS A 57 -7.65 -3.43 8.09
CA LYS A 57 -6.25 -3.03 7.94
C LYS A 57 -5.48 -4.01 7.04
N ILE A 58 -5.66 -5.31 7.23
CA ILE A 58 -5.01 -6.36 6.43
C ILE A 58 -5.51 -6.33 4.99
N ILE A 59 -6.82 -6.20 4.77
CA ILE A 59 -7.42 -6.09 3.44
C ILE A 59 -6.84 -4.87 2.71
N SER A 60 -6.86 -3.70 3.35
CA SER A 60 -6.33 -2.45 2.77
C SER A 60 -4.84 -2.56 2.42
N THR A 61 -4.04 -3.15 3.32
CA THR A 61 -2.59 -3.34 3.08
C THR A 61 -2.35 -4.31 1.93
N THR A 62 -3.08 -5.42 1.87
CA THR A 62 -2.98 -6.42 0.79
C THR A 62 -3.33 -5.81 -0.56
N ILE A 63 -4.44 -5.08 -0.65
CA ILE A 63 -4.85 -4.38 -1.88
C ILE A 63 -3.77 -3.37 -2.29
N SER A 64 -3.22 -2.60 -1.36
CA SER A 64 -2.16 -1.63 -1.63
C SER A 64 -0.91 -2.28 -2.23
N ILE A 65 -0.47 -3.44 -1.72
CA ILE A 65 0.67 -4.18 -2.28
C ILE A 65 0.38 -4.63 -3.72
N PHE A 66 -0.79 -5.22 -3.98
CA PHE A 66 -1.15 -5.65 -5.33
C PHE A 66 -1.27 -4.48 -6.31
N LEU A 67 -1.87 -3.36 -5.89
CA LEU A 67 -1.93 -2.14 -6.70
C LEU A 67 -0.54 -1.60 -6.99
N ALA A 68 0.37 -1.58 -6.00
CA ALA A 68 1.74 -1.15 -6.19
C ALA A 68 2.48 -2.01 -7.23
N VAL A 69 2.34 -3.35 -7.15
CA VAL A 69 2.92 -4.27 -8.13
C VAL A 69 2.39 -4.00 -9.53
N LEU A 70 1.07 -3.93 -9.70
CA LEU A 70 0.44 -3.75 -11.02
C LEU A 70 0.79 -2.41 -11.65
N LEU A 71 0.77 -1.33 -10.86
CA LEU A 71 1.18 0.00 -11.32
C LEU A 71 2.66 0.01 -11.71
N PHE A 72 3.52 -0.55 -10.85
CA PHE A 72 4.95 -0.65 -11.15
C PHE A 72 5.20 -1.46 -12.43
N GLN A 73 4.58 -2.64 -12.57
CA GLN A 73 4.72 -3.51 -13.74
C GLN A 73 4.29 -2.78 -15.01
N GLY A 74 3.12 -2.13 -15.01
CA GLY A 74 2.64 -1.36 -16.15
C GLY A 74 3.62 -0.24 -16.56
N PHE A 75 4.13 0.54 -15.59
CA PHE A 75 5.12 1.58 -15.90
C PHE A 75 6.47 1.01 -16.35
N ASN A 76 6.91 -0.10 -15.76
CA ASN A 76 8.15 -0.76 -16.12
C ASN A 76 8.09 -1.35 -17.54
N GLU A 77 6.96 -1.93 -17.95
CA GLU A 77 6.77 -2.41 -19.33
C GLU A 77 6.90 -1.27 -20.34
N VAL A 78 6.28 -0.12 -20.06
CA VAL A 78 6.43 1.08 -20.90
C VAL A 78 7.89 1.52 -20.98
N LEU A 79 8.60 1.55 -19.84
CA LEU A 79 10.04 1.87 -19.83
C LEU A 79 10.85 0.86 -20.67
N MET A 80 10.57 -0.43 -20.52
CA MET A 80 11.28 -1.48 -21.25
C MET A 80 11.05 -1.40 -22.76
N LEU A 81 9.88 -0.98 -23.22
CA LEU A 81 9.62 -0.71 -24.65
C LEU A 81 10.50 0.42 -25.19
N VAL A 82 10.68 1.49 -24.42
CA VAL A 82 11.53 2.64 -24.80
C VAL A 82 13.01 2.24 -24.83
N VAL A 83 13.43 1.36 -23.93
CA VAL A 83 14.85 0.99 -23.75
C VAL A 83 15.21 -0.32 -24.49
N ALA A 84 14.28 -0.94 -25.21
CA ALA A 84 14.45 -2.26 -25.85
C ALA A 84 15.66 -2.37 -26.82
N GLY A 85 16.11 -1.25 -27.41
CA GLY A 85 17.26 -1.22 -28.33
C GLY A 85 18.63 -1.03 -27.67
N PHE A 86 18.69 -0.86 -26.34
CA PHE A 86 19.92 -0.56 -25.62
C PHE A 86 20.58 -1.83 -25.07
N GLY A 87 21.88 -1.75 -24.75
CA GLY A 87 22.62 -2.86 -24.14
C GLY A 87 22.20 -3.16 -22.70
N GLU A 88 22.57 -4.35 -22.21
CA GLU A 88 22.22 -4.82 -20.85
C GLU A 88 22.65 -3.83 -19.74
N LYS A 89 23.85 -3.26 -19.87
CA LYS A 89 24.40 -2.30 -18.88
C LYS A 89 23.60 -1.00 -18.83
N THR A 90 23.19 -0.51 -19.99
CA THR A 90 22.37 0.70 -20.11
C THR A 90 20.96 0.47 -19.58
N ILE A 91 20.37 -0.71 -19.83
CA ILE A 91 19.08 -1.10 -19.25
C ILE A 91 19.17 -1.09 -17.71
N ALA A 92 20.21 -1.69 -17.14
CA ALA A 92 20.43 -1.68 -15.68
C ALA A 92 20.54 -0.25 -15.12
N LEU A 93 21.21 0.66 -15.84
CA LEU A 93 21.29 2.07 -15.44
C LEU A 93 19.91 2.76 -15.45
N PHE A 94 19.10 2.55 -16.49
CA PHE A 94 17.75 3.09 -16.56
C PHE A 94 16.86 2.58 -15.43
N GLN A 95 17.02 1.31 -15.04
CA GLN A 95 16.27 0.73 -13.92
C GLN A 95 16.66 1.33 -12.56
N ILE A 96 17.95 1.60 -12.34
CA ILE A 96 18.43 2.32 -11.15
C ILE A 96 17.84 3.75 -11.11
N LEU A 97 17.83 4.44 -12.26
CA LEU A 97 17.24 5.78 -12.37
C LEU A 97 15.74 5.75 -12.09
N HIS A 98 15.01 4.77 -12.63
CA HIS A 98 13.58 4.59 -12.41
C HIS A 98 13.25 4.36 -10.93
N CYS A 99 14.04 3.51 -10.25
CA CYS A 99 13.97 3.32 -8.80
C CYS A 99 14.18 4.64 -8.04
N THR A 100 15.18 5.43 -8.44
CA THR A 100 15.46 6.74 -7.84
C THR A 100 14.27 7.70 -7.97
N VAL A 101 13.62 7.72 -9.13
CA VAL A 101 12.43 8.55 -9.37
C VAL A 101 11.32 8.20 -8.38
N TYR A 102 11.04 6.92 -8.14
CA TYR A 102 10.04 6.53 -7.15
C TYR A 102 10.39 6.97 -5.73
N ILE A 103 11.66 6.84 -5.32
CA ILE A 103 12.13 7.33 -4.01
C ILE A 103 11.97 8.85 -3.91
N VAL A 104 12.31 9.60 -4.96
CA VAL A 104 12.13 11.07 -4.98
C VAL A 104 10.65 11.44 -4.87
N VAL A 105 9.78 10.78 -5.63
CA VAL A 105 8.33 11.02 -5.62
C VAL A 105 7.74 10.69 -4.25
N LEU A 106 8.14 9.58 -3.63
CA LEU A 106 7.78 9.21 -2.26
C LEU A 106 8.16 10.32 -1.27
N GLN A 107 9.44 10.71 -1.22
CA GLN A 107 9.97 11.72 -0.30
C GLN A 107 9.25 13.06 -0.45
N PHE A 108 9.02 13.50 -1.70
CA PHE A 108 8.32 14.73 -2.00
C PHE A 108 6.84 14.67 -1.58
N THR A 109 6.17 13.54 -1.83
CA THR A 109 4.75 13.34 -1.48
C THR A 109 4.55 13.41 0.02
N ILE A 110 5.39 12.72 0.82
CA ILE A 110 5.30 12.78 2.28
C ILE A 110 5.61 14.20 2.79
N ALA A 111 6.61 14.87 2.22
CA ALA A 111 6.95 16.24 2.60
C ALA A 111 5.84 17.27 2.28
N PHE A 112 5.11 17.04 1.18
CA PHE A 112 3.95 17.85 0.79
C PHE A 112 2.76 17.59 1.72
N VAL A 113 2.34 16.33 1.89
CA VAL A 113 1.15 15.95 2.68
C VAL A 113 1.33 16.26 4.17
N SER A 114 2.52 16.08 4.72
CA SER A 114 2.82 16.48 6.12
C SER A 114 2.71 17.99 6.35
N GLY A 115 2.65 18.80 5.29
CA GLY A 115 2.71 20.26 5.37
C GLY A 115 4.06 20.77 5.85
N ALA A 116 5.11 19.93 5.83
CA ALA A 116 6.46 20.33 6.22
C ALA A 116 7.06 21.34 5.23
N ILE A 117 6.64 21.31 3.96
CA ILE A 117 7.10 22.22 2.89
C ILE A 117 6.09 23.33 2.54
N CYS A 118 4.79 23.11 2.62
CA CYS A 118 3.84 24.02 1.96
C CYS A 118 3.06 24.98 2.87
N GLU A 119 3.05 24.79 4.20
CA GLU A 119 2.12 25.53 5.06
C GLU A 119 2.75 25.93 6.40
N ASP A 120 2.46 27.13 6.89
CA ASP A 120 2.87 27.58 8.23
C ASP A 120 1.66 27.98 9.13
N ALA A 121 0.45 28.09 8.58
CA ALA A 121 -0.70 28.70 9.26
C ALA A 121 -1.64 27.73 9.99
N VAL A 122 -1.64 26.44 9.67
CA VAL A 122 -2.61 25.47 10.20
C VAL A 122 -2.11 24.85 11.51
N ASN A 123 -2.89 24.95 12.59
CA ASN A 123 -2.54 24.36 13.88
C ASN A 123 -2.98 22.88 13.96
N LEU A 124 -2.02 21.96 14.02
CA LEU A 124 -2.31 20.52 14.10
C LEU A 124 -2.73 20.05 15.50
N ASP A 125 -2.46 20.83 16.54
CA ASP A 125 -2.83 20.49 17.90
C ASP A 125 -4.22 21.00 18.29
N GLU A 126 -4.89 21.72 17.39
CA GLU A 126 -6.25 22.20 17.58
C GLU A 126 -7.24 21.02 17.65
N GLU A 127 -7.92 20.90 18.78
CA GLU A 127 -9.00 19.93 18.97
C GLU A 127 -10.31 20.54 18.50
N VAL A 128 -10.96 19.88 17.55
CA VAL A 128 -12.26 20.29 17.01
C VAL A 128 -13.30 19.27 17.44
N TRP A 129 -14.52 19.75 17.72
CA TRP A 129 -15.66 18.88 17.95
C TRP A 129 -16.10 18.28 16.63
N VAL A 130 -16.19 16.96 16.59
CA VAL A 130 -16.58 16.19 15.41
C VAL A 130 -17.79 15.34 15.74
N ILE A 131 -18.70 15.23 14.79
CA ILE A 131 -19.89 14.38 14.90
C ILE A 131 -19.45 12.92 14.88
N ASN A 132 -19.90 12.15 15.88
CA ASN A 132 -19.50 10.76 16.09
C ASN A 132 -20.72 9.84 16.10
N ASP A 133 -21.47 9.89 15.01
CA ASP A 133 -22.64 9.06 14.78
C ASP A 133 -22.49 8.33 13.44
N ALA A 134 -22.20 7.03 13.49
CA ALA A 134 -21.93 6.24 12.30
C ALA A 134 -23.13 6.11 11.34
N LEU A 135 -24.35 6.44 11.78
CA LEU A 135 -25.56 6.36 10.96
C LEU A 135 -25.88 7.67 10.24
N ARG A 136 -25.21 8.77 10.58
CA ARG A 136 -25.41 10.06 9.91
C ARG A 136 -24.43 10.26 8.77
N GLU A 137 -24.85 11.04 7.78
CA GLU A 137 -24.03 11.44 6.63
C GLU A 137 -22.89 12.38 7.05
N ASP A 138 -23.11 13.23 8.05
CA ASP A 138 -22.15 14.19 8.59
C ASP A 138 -21.18 13.59 9.62
N ASN A 139 -21.13 12.27 9.73
CA ASN A 139 -20.20 11.57 10.61
C ASN A 139 -18.75 11.91 10.26
N GLY A 140 -17.95 12.33 11.25
CA GLY A 140 -16.57 12.76 11.01
C GLY A 140 -16.44 14.24 10.61
N GLU A 141 -17.54 14.95 10.35
CA GLU A 141 -17.51 16.37 10.06
C GLU A 141 -17.42 17.23 11.32
N ALA A 142 -16.83 18.43 11.15
CA ALA A 142 -16.71 19.37 12.24
C ALA A 142 -18.10 19.91 12.61
N VAL A 143 -18.39 19.98 13.91
CA VAL A 143 -19.66 20.51 14.41
C VAL A 143 -19.79 21.97 13.94
N PRO A 144 -20.92 22.36 13.33
CA PRO A 144 -21.12 23.72 12.86
C PRO A 144 -20.91 24.74 13.98
N PRO A 145 -20.30 25.91 13.71
CA PRO A 145 -20.01 26.91 14.75
C PRO A 145 -21.24 27.35 15.53
N ALA A 146 -22.41 27.41 14.88
CA ALA A 146 -23.68 27.75 15.50
C ALA A 146 -24.13 26.73 16.58
N MET A 147 -23.72 25.47 16.44
CA MET A 147 -24.12 24.37 17.33
C MET A 147 -23.13 24.11 18.47
N LEU A 148 -21.93 24.72 18.43
CA LEU A 148 -20.91 24.56 19.48
C LEU A 148 -21.42 24.93 20.88
N ASN A 149 -22.26 25.97 20.98
CA ASN A 149 -22.84 26.42 22.24
C ASN A 149 -23.91 25.46 22.80
N ARG A 150 -24.44 24.54 21.97
CA ARG A 150 -25.45 23.56 22.36
C ARG A 150 -24.83 22.26 22.91
N ILE A 151 -23.51 22.17 22.97
CA ILE A 151 -22.81 21.00 23.50
C ILE A 151 -22.95 20.97 25.03
N ARG A 152 -23.56 19.90 25.56
CA ARG A 152 -23.90 19.79 26.99
C ARG A 152 -22.69 19.82 27.92
N ARG A 153 -21.58 19.19 27.52
CA ARG A 153 -20.36 19.05 28.34
C ARG A 153 -19.12 19.40 27.52
N LEU A 154 -18.64 20.63 27.65
CA LEU A 154 -17.48 21.13 26.91
C LEU A 154 -16.14 20.64 27.47
N GLU A 155 -16.09 20.28 28.76
CA GLU A 155 -14.87 19.83 29.44
C GLU A 155 -14.49 18.38 29.13
N LYS A 156 -15.47 17.55 28.73
CA LYS A 156 -15.24 16.13 28.45
C LYS A 156 -14.80 15.91 27.01
N ARG A 157 -14.06 14.83 26.77
CA ARG A 157 -13.67 14.41 25.41
C ARG A 157 -14.85 13.94 24.56
N ARG A 158 -15.87 13.35 25.19
CA ARG A 158 -17.11 12.90 24.55
C ARG A 158 -18.29 13.65 25.13
N SER A 159 -19.21 14.07 24.26
CA SER A 159 -20.38 14.84 24.63
C SER A 159 -21.51 14.58 23.63
N ALA A 160 -22.61 15.29 23.78
CA ALA A 160 -23.68 15.34 22.80
C ALA A 160 -24.17 16.78 22.67
N TYR A 161 -24.61 17.18 21.48
CA TYR A 161 -25.40 18.39 21.29
C TYR A 161 -26.82 18.02 20.88
N GLU A 162 -27.75 18.92 21.15
CA GLU A 162 -29.15 18.77 20.80
C GLU A 162 -29.43 19.55 19.52
N ASP A 163 -29.91 18.84 18.51
CA ASP A 163 -30.28 19.42 17.21
C ASP A 163 -31.56 20.27 17.32
N GLU A 164 -31.92 20.99 16.25
CA GLU A 164 -33.15 21.77 16.18
C GLU A 164 -34.41 20.92 16.36
N ASP A 165 -34.36 19.64 15.97
CA ASP A 165 -35.43 18.67 16.14
C ASP A 165 -35.45 17.98 17.53
N GLY A 166 -34.57 18.39 18.45
CA GLY A 166 -34.46 17.78 19.78
C GLY A 166 -33.72 16.43 19.81
N LEU A 167 -33.05 16.05 18.72
CA LEU A 167 -32.28 14.81 18.65
C LEU A 167 -30.91 14.99 19.31
N GLU A 168 -30.53 14.04 20.18
CA GLU A 168 -29.19 14.02 20.78
C GLU A 168 -28.17 13.41 19.83
N ILE A 169 -27.23 14.22 19.37
CA ILE A 169 -26.18 13.78 18.46
C ILE A 169 -24.87 13.64 19.23
N PRO A 170 -24.26 12.44 19.26
CA PRO A 170 -22.99 12.23 19.92
C PRO A 170 -21.85 12.96 19.19
N VAL A 171 -21.00 13.63 19.96
CA VAL A 171 -19.82 14.35 19.47
C VAL A 171 -18.57 13.99 20.27
N ILE A 172 -17.41 14.09 19.62
CA ILE A 172 -16.11 13.80 20.22
C ILE A 172 -15.11 14.90 19.87
N LYS A 173 -14.25 15.26 20.83
CA LYS A 173 -13.06 16.08 20.55
C LYS A 173 -11.96 15.22 19.96
N VAL A 174 -11.53 15.59 18.76
CA VAL A 174 -10.44 14.95 18.03
C VAL A 174 -9.60 16.00 17.33
N LYS A 175 -8.34 15.67 17.04
CA LYS A 175 -7.45 16.50 16.23
C LYS A 175 -7.68 16.18 14.76
N LYS A 176 -8.82 16.64 14.22
CA LYS A 176 -9.31 16.28 12.88
C LYS A 176 -8.23 16.43 11.80
N GLU A 177 -7.53 17.56 11.79
CA GLU A 177 -6.51 17.86 10.77
C GLU A 177 -5.29 16.94 10.90
N LEU A 178 -4.84 16.67 12.13
CA LEU A 178 -3.74 15.74 12.39
C LEU A 178 -4.10 14.32 11.93
N ASP A 179 -5.29 13.84 12.30
CA ASP A 179 -5.76 12.50 11.99
C ASP A 179 -5.95 12.32 10.48
N SER A 180 -6.56 13.31 9.81
CA SER A 180 -6.75 13.30 8.35
C SER A 180 -5.41 13.23 7.61
N ARG A 181 -4.45 14.09 7.96
CA ARG A 181 -3.12 14.08 7.35
C ARG A 181 -2.37 12.79 7.60
N THR A 182 -2.44 12.26 8.82
CA THR A 182 -1.82 10.98 9.17
C THR A 182 -2.35 9.87 8.28
N LEU A 183 -3.67 9.77 8.10
CA LEU A 183 -4.30 8.76 7.25
C LEU A 183 -3.91 8.93 5.77
N THR A 184 -3.98 10.14 5.22
CA THR A 184 -3.61 10.40 3.83
C THR A 184 -2.15 10.07 3.57
N MET A 185 -1.27 10.47 4.48
CA MET A 185 0.16 10.23 4.39
C MET A 185 0.47 8.73 4.47
N GLN A 186 -0.10 8.00 5.43
CA GLN A 186 0.08 6.54 5.52
C GLN A 186 -0.38 5.82 4.25
N CYS A 187 -1.51 6.23 3.68
CA CYS A 187 -2.02 5.65 2.43
C CYS A 187 -1.09 5.93 1.25
N SER A 188 -0.68 7.19 1.04
CA SER A 188 0.18 7.56 -0.09
C SER A 188 1.61 7.05 0.07
N ALA A 189 2.18 7.15 1.27
CA ALA A 189 3.52 6.70 1.60
C ALA A 189 3.66 5.19 1.40
N ARG A 190 2.74 4.39 1.97
CA ARG A 190 2.77 2.93 1.83
C ARG A 190 2.69 2.47 0.37
N LEU A 191 1.79 3.06 -0.42
CA LEU A 191 1.67 2.71 -1.83
C LEU A 191 2.97 3.01 -2.59
N LEU A 192 3.52 4.22 -2.43
CA LEU A 192 4.74 4.65 -3.11
C LEU A 192 5.98 3.90 -2.61
N ALA A 193 6.05 3.56 -1.32
CA ALA A 193 7.13 2.76 -0.74
C ALA A 193 7.16 1.35 -1.34
N HIS A 194 6.00 0.70 -1.49
CA HIS A 194 5.92 -0.58 -2.17
C HIS A 194 6.34 -0.46 -3.64
N MET A 195 5.88 0.56 -4.37
CA MET A 195 6.31 0.78 -5.76
C MET A 195 7.83 0.99 -5.88
N ALA A 196 8.42 1.79 -5.00
CA ALA A 196 9.87 1.98 -4.92
C ALA A 196 10.60 0.68 -4.56
N GLY A 197 10.03 -0.13 -3.66
CA GLY A 197 10.53 -1.46 -3.31
C GLY A 197 10.55 -2.42 -4.50
N PHE A 198 9.47 -2.49 -5.29
CA PHE A 198 9.43 -3.29 -6.52
C PHE A 198 10.38 -2.77 -7.60
N ALA A 199 10.53 -1.44 -7.73
CA ALA A 199 11.54 -0.85 -8.61
C ALA A 199 12.97 -1.21 -8.17
N CYS A 200 13.23 -1.22 -6.86
CA CYS A 200 14.50 -1.64 -6.29
C CYS A 200 14.79 -3.13 -6.56
N ILE A 201 13.80 -4.00 -6.36
CA ILE A 201 13.87 -5.42 -6.74
C ILE A 201 14.21 -5.56 -8.23
N ASN A 202 13.50 -4.84 -9.10
CA ASN A 202 13.69 -4.96 -10.54
C ASN A 202 15.06 -4.46 -10.99
N SER A 203 15.52 -3.34 -10.42
CA SER A 203 16.87 -2.81 -10.63
C SER A 203 17.96 -3.80 -10.19
N GLY A 204 17.86 -4.32 -8.97
CA GLY A 204 18.81 -5.31 -8.44
C GLY A 204 18.79 -6.62 -9.23
N GLY A 205 17.61 -7.12 -9.59
CA GLY A 205 17.42 -8.34 -10.37
C GLY A 205 17.93 -8.21 -11.80
N THR A 206 17.71 -7.05 -12.44
CA THR A 206 18.32 -6.75 -13.75
C THR A 206 19.85 -6.76 -13.65
N MET A 207 20.40 -6.23 -12.56
CA MET A 207 21.84 -6.23 -12.33
C MET A 207 22.38 -7.64 -12.07
N GLN A 208 21.66 -8.50 -11.35
CA GLN A 208 22.02 -9.93 -11.20
C GLN A 208 22.09 -10.66 -12.54
N ASN A 209 21.22 -10.28 -13.49
CA ASN A 209 21.16 -10.88 -14.83
C ASN A 209 22.26 -10.40 -15.78
N LEU A 210 23.04 -9.37 -15.42
CA LEU A 210 24.16 -8.94 -16.25
C LEU A 210 25.14 -10.09 -16.45
N SER A 211 25.66 -10.17 -17.68
CA SER A 211 26.66 -11.16 -18.08
C SER A 211 27.81 -11.31 -17.07
N ILE A 212 28.27 -10.25 -16.40
CA ILE A 212 29.36 -10.32 -15.42
C ILE A 212 29.00 -11.16 -14.19
N PHE A 213 27.76 -11.07 -13.70
CA PHE A 213 27.35 -11.65 -12.41
C PHE A 213 26.66 -13.00 -12.54
N ARG A 214 26.01 -13.29 -13.68
CA ARG A 214 25.25 -14.53 -13.91
C ARG A 214 26.10 -15.82 -13.97
N HIS A 215 27.44 -15.73 -14.03
CA HIS A 215 28.31 -16.91 -14.16
C HIS A 215 28.40 -17.78 -12.90
N ARG A 216 28.30 -17.19 -11.71
CA ARG A 216 28.45 -17.91 -10.43
C ARG A 216 27.43 -17.43 -9.42
N PRO A 217 26.80 -18.33 -8.63
CA PRO A 217 25.83 -17.91 -7.62
C PRO A 217 26.38 -16.96 -6.56
N LEU A 218 27.65 -17.08 -6.19
CA LEU A 218 28.25 -16.15 -5.24
C LEU A 218 28.48 -14.74 -5.83
N LEU A 219 28.61 -14.61 -7.15
CA LEU A 219 28.77 -13.31 -7.80
C LEU A 219 27.43 -12.55 -7.88
N THR A 220 26.29 -13.23 -7.84
CA THR A 220 24.97 -12.57 -7.83
C THR A 220 24.63 -11.93 -6.48
N LEU A 221 25.41 -12.21 -5.42
CA LEU A 221 25.37 -11.44 -4.16
C LEU A 221 25.93 -10.02 -4.33
N VAL A 222 26.85 -9.79 -5.27
CA VAL A 222 27.47 -8.47 -5.44
C VAL A 222 26.44 -7.40 -5.83
N PRO A 223 25.53 -7.62 -6.81
CA PRO A 223 24.42 -6.73 -7.10
C PRO A 223 23.49 -6.41 -5.92
N LEU A 224 23.28 -7.37 -5.00
CA LEU A 224 22.49 -7.12 -3.78
C LEU A 224 23.17 -6.05 -2.93
N PHE A 225 24.47 -6.20 -2.64
CA PHE A 225 25.21 -5.22 -1.86
C PHE A 225 25.34 -3.87 -2.56
N ILE A 226 25.55 -3.86 -3.89
CA ILE A 226 25.58 -2.62 -4.68
C ILE A 226 24.24 -1.88 -4.56
N THR A 227 23.14 -2.59 -4.76
CA THR A 227 21.79 -2.01 -4.68
C THR A 227 21.51 -1.50 -3.27
N GLN A 228 21.91 -2.24 -2.23
CA GLN A 228 21.74 -1.82 -0.84
C GLN A 228 22.55 -0.57 -0.49
N ILE A 229 23.82 -0.52 -0.89
CA ILE A 229 24.68 0.66 -0.68
C ILE A 229 24.09 1.86 -1.43
N PHE A 230 23.61 1.64 -2.65
CA PHE A 230 22.98 2.68 -3.45
C PHE A 230 21.74 3.27 -2.76
N ILE A 231 20.77 2.45 -2.35
CA ILE A 231 19.57 2.97 -1.69
C ILE A 231 19.91 3.64 -0.35
N MET A 232 20.84 3.09 0.42
CA MET A 232 21.29 3.73 1.67
C MET A 232 21.97 5.07 1.44
N ALA A 233 22.72 5.23 0.34
CA ALA A 233 23.30 6.51 -0.06
C ALA A 233 22.23 7.51 -0.46
N VAL A 234 21.22 7.08 -1.22
CA VAL A 234 20.06 7.90 -1.60
C VAL A 234 19.29 8.35 -0.35
N PHE A 235 18.97 7.44 0.56
CA PHE A 235 18.29 7.74 1.84
C PHE A 235 19.11 8.69 2.70
N SER A 236 20.43 8.49 2.79
CA SER A 236 21.32 9.40 3.53
C SER A 236 21.34 10.80 2.93
N CYS A 237 21.33 10.91 1.59
CA CYS A 237 21.25 12.18 0.88
C CYS A 237 19.93 12.91 1.18
N PHE A 238 18.81 12.21 1.07
CA PHE A 238 17.49 12.78 1.40
C PHE A 238 17.35 13.09 2.89
N GLY A 239 17.89 12.27 3.78
CA GLY A 239 17.93 12.53 5.21
C GLY A 239 18.78 13.75 5.58
N PHE A 240 19.85 14.03 4.83
CA PHE A 240 20.60 15.27 4.97
C PHE A 240 19.77 16.48 4.49
N LEU A 241 19.17 16.38 3.30
CA LEU A 241 18.30 17.43 2.74
C LEU A 241 17.11 17.74 3.65
N ARG A 242 16.47 16.71 4.22
CA ARG A 242 15.36 16.80 5.17
C ARG A 242 15.78 17.54 6.44
N ARG A 243 16.88 17.13 7.08
CA ARG A 243 17.40 17.78 8.28
C ARG A 243 17.73 19.25 8.03
N TRP A 244 18.38 19.54 6.90
CA TRP A 244 18.68 20.91 6.49
C TRP A 244 17.40 21.75 6.30
N LEU A 245 16.39 21.22 5.63
CA LEU A 245 15.12 21.91 5.38
C LEU A 245 14.33 22.17 6.68
N ILE A 246 14.28 21.19 7.58
CA ILE A 246 13.62 21.32 8.88
C ILE A 246 14.32 22.38 9.72
N GLU A 247 15.65 22.37 9.81
CA GLU A 247 16.40 23.34 10.62
C GLU A 247 16.26 24.77 10.06
N ALA A 248 16.34 24.94 8.74
CA ALA A 248 16.13 26.23 8.08
C ALA A 248 14.77 26.85 8.44
N ARG A 249 13.75 26.02 8.63
CA ARG A 249 12.39 26.48 8.95
C ARG A 249 12.10 26.58 10.45
N LYS A 250 12.72 25.75 11.29
CA LYS A 250 12.63 25.83 12.76
C LYS A 250 12.98 27.21 13.29
N SER A 251 13.90 27.92 12.61
CA SER A 251 14.25 29.31 12.91
C SER A 251 13.10 30.33 12.73
N LYS A 252 12.01 29.96 12.03
CA LYS A 252 10.91 30.86 11.64
C LYS A 252 9.56 30.59 12.33
N ALA A 253 9.26 29.38 12.81
CA ALA A 253 7.97 29.10 13.44
C ALA A 253 8.08 28.13 14.63
N GLY A 254 7.51 28.53 15.77
CA GLY A 254 7.52 27.78 17.03
C GLY A 254 6.63 26.52 17.09
N GLY A 255 5.93 26.16 16.00
CA GLY A 255 4.99 25.04 15.94
C GLY A 255 5.45 23.83 15.10
N MET A 256 6.69 23.85 14.59
CA MET A 256 7.13 22.94 13.53
C MET A 256 7.44 21.50 13.98
N GLY A 257 7.54 21.27 15.29
CA GLY A 257 7.98 19.97 15.83
C GLY A 257 7.12 18.80 15.38
N ARG A 258 5.78 18.93 15.45
CA ARG A 258 4.86 17.83 15.13
C ARG A 258 4.92 17.41 13.66
N ARG A 259 4.99 18.37 12.74
CA ARG A 259 5.07 18.13 11.28
C ARG A 259 6.40 17.50 10.89
N ALA A 260 7.49 17.99 11.46
CA ALA A 260 8.81 17.44 11.22
C ALA A 260 8.91 16.00 11.73
N VAL A 261 8.38 15.70 12.92
CA VAL A 261 8.33 14.34 13.47
C VAL A 261 7.49 13.42 12.60
N MET A 262 6.28 13.87 12.22
CA MET A 262 5.38 13.12 11.34
C MET A 262 6.04 12.79 9.99
N TYR A 263 6.73 13.77 9.39
CA TYR A 263 7.48 13.55 8.14
C TYR A 263 8.63 12.56 8.32
N ASP A 264 9.41 12.70 9.40
CA ASP A 264 10.57 11.84 9.67
C ASP A 264 10.17 10.39 9.95
N GLU A 265 9.11 10.17 10.72
CA GLU A 265 8.59 8.86 11.09
C GLU A 265 8.10 8.07 9.87
N GLU A 266 7.24 8.67 9.04
CA GLU A 266 6.71 7.96 7.86
C GLU A 266 7.76 7.74 6.77
N VAL A 267 8.71 8.66 6.61
CA VAL A 267 9.84 8.41 5.70
C VAL A 267 10.69 7.25 6.23
N PHE A 268 10.96 7.21 7.53
CA PHE A 268 11.75 6.14 8.12
C PHE A 268 11.06 4.77 7.93
N GLU A 269 9.74 4.69 8.15
CA GLU A 269 8.96 3.48 7.87
C GLU A 269 9.04 3.09 6.39
N ALA A 270 8.86 4.05 5.47
CA ALA A 270 8.92 3.80 4.03
C ALA A 270 10.32 3.35 3.56
N GLU A 271 11.39 3.98 4.03
CA GLU A 271 12.77 3.61 3.70
C GLU A 271 13.12 2.20 4.21
N ASN A 272 12.66 1.87 5.42
CA ASN A 272 12.82 0.54 6.00
C ASN A 272 12.07 -0.52 5.19
N ASP A 273 10.82 -0.25 4.78
CA ASP A 273 10.03 -1.15 3.94
C ASP A 273 10.71 -1.42 2.59
N ILE A 274 11.20 -0.37 1.89
CA ILE A 274 11.93 -0.50 0.62
C ILE A 274 13.17 -1.37 0.77
N SER A 275 13.98 -1.09 1.80
CA SER A 275 15.23 -1.80 2.06
C SER A 275 14.98 -3.27 2.41
N ALA A 276 14.04 -3.55 3.32
CA ALA A 276 13.73 -4.90 3.75
C ALA A 276 13.13 -5.74 2.61
N LEU A 277 12.19 -5.18 1.85
CA LEU A 277 11.53 -5.86 0.74
C LEU A 277 12.51 -6.20 -0.40
N SER A 278 13.37 -5.24 -0.78
CA SER A 278 14.34 -5.47 -1.86
C SER A 278 15.47 -6.41 -1.46
N SER A 279 16.05 -6.25 -0.28
CA SER A 279 17.15 -7.11 0.19
C SER A 279 16.71 -8.56 0.36
N SER A 280 15.54 -8.80 0.96
CA SER A 280 15.00 -10.16 1.16
C SER A 280 14.71 -10.86 -0.17
N PHE A 281 14.07 -10.17 -1.12
CA PHE A 281 13.75 -10.75 -2.42
C PHE A 281 15.01 -11.08 -3.23
N LEU A 282 15.96 -10.15 -3.33
CA LEU A 282 17.20 -10.36 -4.07
C LEU A 282 18.03 -11.50 -3.46
N LEU A 283 18.00 -11.65 -2.14
CA LEU A 283 18.65 -12.76 -1.46
C LEU A 283 18.00 -14.10 -1.80
N VAL A 284 16.67 -14.17 -1.80
CA VAL A 284 15.93 -15.36 -2.24
C VAL A 284 16.26 -15.71 -3.69
N GLN A 285 16.42 -14.71 -4.57
CA GLN A 285 16.83 -14.94 -5.96
C GLN A 285 18.24 -15.55 -6.06
N VAL A 286 19.18 -15.12 -5.22
CA VAL A 286 20.50 -15.76 -5.13
C VAL A 286 20.39 -17.22 -4.70
N PHE A 287 19.61 -17.51 -3.65
CA PHE A 287 19.40 -18.89 -3.19
C PHE A 287 18.74 -19.76 -4.26
N ARG A 288 17.74 -19.23 -4.96
CA ARG A 288 17.10 -19.92 -6.09
C ARG A 288 18.14 -20.29 -7.14
N PHE A 289 18.96 -19.33 -7.56
CA PHE A 289 20.00 -19.58 -8.56
C PHE A 289 21.05 -20.59 -8.09
N ALA A 290 21.41 -20.58 -6.81
CA ALA A 290 22.32 -21.57 -6.23
C ALA A 290 21.74 -22.99 -6.25
N LEU A 291 20.42 -23.15 -6.09
CA LEU A 291 19.75 -24.44 -6.06
C LEU A 291 19.40 -24.97 -7.46
N THR A 292 18.90 -24.12 -8.35
CA THR A 292 18.35 -24.54 -9.65
C THR A 292 19.33 -24.33 -10.81
N GLY A 293 20.36 -23.50 -10.63
CA GLY A 293 21.21 -23.03 -11.72
C GLY A 293 20.51 -22.06 -12.68
N VAL A 294 19.28 -21.64 -12.38
CA VAL A 294 18.49 -20.70 -13.20
C VAL A 294 18.23 -19.43 -12.40
N LEU A 295 18.70 -18.31 -12.94
CA LEU A 295 18.58 -16.98 -12.35
C LEU A 295 17.23 -16.33 -12.68
#